data_AF-A0A378A5F3-F1
#
_entry.id   AF-A0A378A5F3-F1
#
_cell.length_a   1.000
_cell.length_b   1.000
_cell.length_c   1.000
_cell.angle_alpha   90.00
_cell.angle_beta   90.00
_cell.angle_gamma   90.00
#
_symmetry.space_group_name_H-M   'P 1'
#
loop_
_entity.id
_entity.type
_entity.pdbx_description
1 polymer ?
#
loop_
_entity_poly.entity_id
_entity_poly.type
_entity_poly.pdbx_seq_one_letter_code
_entity_poly.pdbx_strand_id
1 'polypeptide(L)'
;MLTAAVCGDLFASPSVDAVLTTIQAVTGEAGCLLIVKNYTGDRLNFGLAAEKARRLGYNVEMLIVGDDISLPDNKQPRGIAGTILVHKVAGYFAERGFNLATVLREAQYAASHTASIGVALASCHLPQEADSAAAPSGRSRRAGNGHPRRAGRLDDRHAKQCGNR
;
A
#
# COMPACT_ATOMS: atom_id res chain seq x y z
N MET A 1 -17.30 2.76 -2.09
CA MET A 1 -15.85 3.12 -1.97
C MET A 1 -15.29 2.22 -0.86
N LEU A 2 -14.30 2.64 -0.06
CA LEU A 2 -13.92 1.89 1.15
C LEU A 2 -15.04 1.94 2.20
N THR A 3 -15.27 0.83 2.89
CA THR A 3 -16.13 0.77 4.09
C THR A 3 -15.41 1.33 5.32
N ALA A 4 -14.12 1.02 5.47
CA ALA A 4 -13.26 1.49 6.53
C ALA A 4 -11.80 1.61 6.06
N ALA A 5 -10.98 2.35 6.81
CA ALA A 5 -9.54 2.46 6.61
C ALA A 5 -8.83 2.26 7.95
N VAL A 6 -7.73 1.51 7.95
CA VAL A 6 -6.92 1.25 9.15
C VAL A 6 -5.65 2.09 9.06
N CYS A 7 -5.56 3.11 9.91
CA CYS A 7 -4.43 4.03 9.93
C CYS A 7 -3.38 3.55 10.92
N GLY A 8 -2.14 3.35 10.45
CA GLY A 8 -0.96 3.22 11.31
C GLY A 8 -0.32 4.58 11.58
N ASP A 9 0.82 4.55 12.28
CA ASP A 9 1.66 5.74 12.43
C ASP A 9 2.26 6.20 11.08
N LEU A 10 2.89 7.38 11.10
CA LEU A 10 3.54 7.96 9.92
C LEU A 10 4.53 6.96 9.27
N PHE A 11 4.21 6.55 8.04
CA PHE A 11 4.99 5.59 7.24
C PHE A 11 5.15 4.21 7.87
N ALA A 12 4.25 3.84 8.78
CA ALA A 12 4.20 2.52 9.39
C ALA A 12 2.88 1.81 9.04
N SER A 13 2.96 0.50 8.83
CA SER A 13 1.76 -0.34 8.72
C SER A 13 0.98 -0.29 10.03
N PRO A 14 -0.37 -0.29 10.02
CA PRO A 14 -1.16 -0.51 11.22
C PRO A 14 -0.83 -1.87 11.85
N SER A 15 -1.10 -2.01 13.14
CA SER A 15 -0.91 -3.27 13.86
C SER A 15 -1.91 -4.33 13.42
N VAL A 16 -1.55 -5.60 13.61
CA VAL A 16 -2.43 -6.76 13.32
C VAL A 16 -3.76 -6.64 14.05
N ASP A 17 -3.74 -6.22 15.31
CA ASP A 17 -4.94 -6.13 16.14
C ASP A 17 -5.86 -4.97 15.70
N ALA A 18 -5.30 -3.86 15.22
CA ALA A 18 -6.10 -2.77 14.63
C ALA A 18 -6.81 -3.23 13.35
N VAL A 19 -6.13 -3.99 12.49
CA VAL A 19 -6.72 -4.57 11.28
C VAL A 19 -7.80 -5.59 11.64
N LEU A 20 -7.53 -6.51 12.57
CA LEU A 20 -8.49 -7.51 13.02
C LEU A 20 -9.75 -6.88 13.63
N THR A 21 -9.57 -5.89 14.51
CA THR A 21 -10.68 -5.14 15.12
C THR A 21 -11.54 -4.49 14.06
N THR A 22 -10.91 -3.91 13.02
CA THR A 22 -11.65 -3.29 11.92
C THR A 22 -12.43 -4.31 11.13
N ILE A 23 -11.83 -5.47 10.81
CA ILE A 23 -12.53 -6.58 10.12
C ILE A 23 -13.79 -6.97 10.91
N GLN A 24 -13.65 -7.22 12.22
CA GLN A 24 -14.76 -7.62 13.09
C GLN A 24 -15.86 -6.55 13.15
N ALA A 25 -15.49 -5.26 13.13
CA ALA A 25 -16.43 -4.16 13.25
C ALA A 25 -17.30 -3.95 12.00
N VAL A 26 -16.80 -4.31 10.80
CA VAL A 26 -17.46 -3.95 9.52
C VAL A 26 -17.83 -5.13 8.63
N THR A 27 -17.50 -6.36 9.04
CA THR A 27 -17.72 -7.56 8.20
C THR A 27 -18.94 -8.34 8.68
N GLY A 28 -19.97 -8.40 7.84
CA GLY A 28 -21.12 -9.30 8.02
C GLY A 28 -20.96 -10.62 7.24
N GLU A 29 -22.07 -11.35 7.06
CA GLU A 29 -22.09 -12.64 6.35
C GLU A 29 -21.62 -12.57 4.89
N ALA A 30 -21.77 -11.41 4.25
CA ALA A 30 -21.28 -11.16 2.89
C ALA A 30 -19.75 -11.25 2.76
N GLY A 31 -19.03 -11.14 3.88
CA GLY A 31 -17.56 -11.11 3.94
C GLY A 31 -16.96 -9.74 3.61
N CYS A 32 -15.63 -9.65 3.61
CA CYS A 32 -14.92 -8.42 3.28
C CYS A 32 -13.69 -8.66 2.40
N LEU A 33 -13.35 -7.65 1.59
CA LEU A 33 -12.15 -7.60 0.78
C LEU A 33 -11.14 -6.62 1.39
N LEU A 34 -9.97 -7.11 1.76
CA LEU A 34 -8.83 -6.30 2.16
C LEU A 34 -8.05 -5.87 0.92
N ILE A 35 -8.00 -4.56 0.65
CA ILE A 35 -7.16 -3.99 -0.42
C ILE A 35 -5.89 -3.43 0.22
N VAL A 36 -4.76 -4.07 -0.08
CA VAL A 36 -3.50 -3.87 0.64
C VAL A 36 -2.42 -3.42 -0.33
N LYS A 37 -1.75 -2.31 -0.04
CA LYS A 37 -0.62 -1.85 -0.85
C LYS A 37 0.57 -2.82 -0.68
N ASN A 38 1.35 -3.01 -1.74
CA ASN A 38 2.47 -3.95 -1.71
C ASN A 38 3.70 -3.41 -0.95
N TYR A 39 3.58 -3.33 0.37
CA TYR A 39 4.68 -3.09 1.32
C TYR A 39 4.77 -4.29 2.28
N THR A 40 5.99 -4.65 2.70
CA THR A 40 6.21 -5.83 3.55
C THR A 40 5.42 -5.76 4.85
N GLY A 41 5.43 -4.62 5.54
CA GLY A 41 4.67 -4.43 6.78
C GLY A 41 3.18 -4.63 6.57
N ASP A 42 2.61 -3.95 5.55
CA ASP A 42 1.20 -4.06 5.20
C ASP A 42 0.81 -5.52 4.90
N ARG A 43 1.60 -6.23 4.08
CA ARG A 43 1.33 -7.62 3.71
C ARG A 43 1.34 -8.57 4.90
N LEU A 44 2.33 -8.43 5.78
CA LEU A 44 2.46 -9.30 6.95
C LEU A 44 1.33 -9.03 7.96
N ASN A 45 1.07 -7.74 8.26
CA ASN A 45 0.10 -7.38 9.29
C ASN A 45 -1.34 -7.67 8.84
N PHE A 46 -1.71 -7.30 7.61
CA PHE A 46 -3.04 -7.60 7.08
C PHE A 46 -3.21 -9.10 6.79
N GLY A 47 -2.16 -9.78 6.33
CA GLY A 47 -2.19 -11.23 6.10
C GLY A 47 -2.45 -12.00 7.39
N LEU A 48 -1.73 -11.68 8.47
CA LEU A 48 -1.96 -12.30 9.77
C LEU A 48 -3.34 -11.95 10.35
N ALA A 49 -3.81 -10.72 10.17
CA ALA A 49 -5.15 -10.32 10.59
C ALA A 49 -6.25 -11.08 9.81
N ALA A 50 -6.09 -11.27 8.50
CA ALA A 50 -7.00 -12.06 7.67
C ALA A 50 -7.05 -13.53 8.13
N GLU A 51 -5.90 -14.13 8.41
CA GLU A 51 -5.83 -15.50 8.96
C GLU A 51 -6.52 -15.62 10.32
N LYS A 52 -6.29 -14.66 11.23
CA LYS A 52 -7.00 -14.62 12.51
C LYS A 52 -8.51 -14.46 12.31
N ALA A 53 -8.96 -13.59 11.41
CA ALA A 53 -10.38 -13.36 11.13
C ALA A 53 -11.06 -14.61 10.53
N ARG A 54 -10.41 -15.30 9.59
CA ARG A 54 -10.92 -16.56 9.03
C ARG A 54 -11.11 -17.64 10.09
N ARG A 55 -10.18 -17.74 11.05
CA ARG A 55 -10.32 -18.67 12.20
C ARG A 55 -11.50 -18.32 13.12
N LEU A 56 -11.94 -17.07 13.12
CA LEU A 56 -13.14 -16.62 13.84
C LEU A 56 -14.43 -16.75 13.02
N GLY A 57 -14.36 -17.31 11.80
CA GLY A 57 -15.51 -17.57 10.94
C GLY A 57 -15.84 -16.44 9.94
N TYR A 58 -15.03 -15.38 9.86
CA TYR A 58 -15.25 -14.33 8.87
C TYR A 58 -14.79 -14.78 7.47
N ASN A 59 -15.62 -14.51 6.46
CA ASN A 59 -15.22 -14.65 5.06
C ASN A 59 -14.38 -13.44 4.64
N VAL A 60 -13.07 -13.65 4.44
CA VAL A 60 -12.12 -12.56 4.16
C VAL A 60 -11.26 -12.91 2.96
N GLU A 61 -11.25 -12.02 1.98
CA GLU A 61 -10.33 -12.05 0.83
C GLU A 61 -9.31 -10.92 0.90
N MET A 62 -8.16 -11.09 0.26
CA MET A 62 -7.08 -10.11 0.28
C MET A 62 -6.49 -9.91 -1.11
N LEU A 63 -6.46 -8.65 -1.56
CA LEU A 63 -5.87 -8.21 -2.82
C LEU A 63 -4.65 -7.33 -2.54
N ILE A 64 -3.49 -7.73 -3.07
CA ILE A 64 -2.28 -6.92 -3.04
C ILE A 64 -2.22 -6.02 -4.28
N VAL A 65 -2.11 -4.71 -4.09
CA VAL A 65 -1.96 -3.74 -5.17
C VAL A 65 -0.49 -3.33 -5.31
N GLY A 66 0.06 -3.53 -6.51
CA GLY A 66 1.42 -3.17 -6.88
C GLY A 66 1.46 -2.52 -8.26
N ASP A 67 1.03 -1.26 -8.34
CA ASP A 67 0.87 -0.50 -9.58
C ASP A 67 2.13 0.30 -9.97
N ASP A 68 3.13 0.43 -9.10
CA ASP A 68 4.33 1.21 -9.39
C ASP A 68 5.27 0.53 -10.41
N ILE A 69 5.42 1.16 -11.57
CA ILE A 69 6.27 0.66 -12.68
C ILE A 69 7.69 1.27 -12.68
N SER A 70 8.06 2.07 -11.68
CA SER A 70 9.36 2.78 -11.68
C SER A 70 10.59 1.86 -11.55
N LEU A 71 10.42 0.61 -11.12
CA LEU A 71 11.48 -0.39 -10.96
C LEU A 71 11.12 -1.68 -11.71
N PRO A 72 11.44 -1.80 -13.03
CA PRO A 72 11.03 -2.94 -13.85
C PRO A 72 11.53 -4.30 -13.35
N ASP A 73 12.72 -4.35 -12.74
CA ASP A 73 13.32 -5.59 -12.23
C ASP A 73 12.78 -5.99 -10.83
N ASN A 74 11.93 -5.15 -10.23
CA ASN A 74 11.39 -5.41 -8.90
C ASN A 74 10.22 -6.41 -8.97
N LYS A 75 10.44 -7.60 -8.41
CA LYS A 75 9.41 -8.66 -8.30
C LYS A 75 8.21 -8.29 -7.41
N GLN A 76 8.31 -7.20 -6.63
CA GLN A 76 7.26 -6.73 -5.73
C GLN A 76 7.04 -5.23 -5.96
N PRO A 77 6.39 -4.83 -7.08
CA PRO A 77 6.12 -3.43 -7.38
C PRO A 77 5.31 -2.79 -6.25
N ARG A 78 5.65 -1.57 -5.85
CA ARG A 78 4.99 -0.87 -4.74
C ARG A 78 3.54 -0.56 -5.10
N GLY A 79 2.66 -0.56 -4.10
CA GLY A 79 1.34 0.04 -4.23
C GLY A 79 1.40 1.54 -3.98
N ILE A 80 0.99 2.36 -4.94
CA ILE A 80 0.97 3.83 -4.86
C ILE A 80 -0.41 4.38 -5.26
N ALA A 81 -0.46 5.47 -6.02
CA ALA A 81 -1.69 6.21 -6.32
C ALA A 81 -2.76 5.37 -7.02
N GLY A 82 -2.39 4.40 -7.86
CA GLY A 82 -3.35 3.54 -8.57
C GLY A 82 -4.28 2.75 -7.65
N THR A 83 -3.88 2.53 -6.39
CA THR A 83 -4.71 1.87 -5.37
C THR A 83 -6.09 2.52 -5.22
N ILE A 84 -6.20 3.85 -5.36
CA ILE A 84 -7.52 4.52 -5.24
C ILE A 84 -8.48 4.15 -6.38
N LEU A 85 -7.97 3.80 -7.56
CA LEU A 85 -8.79 3.34 -8.68
C LEU A 85 -9.31 1.93 -8.41
N VAL A 86 -8.48 1.07 -7.81
CA VAL A 86 -8.89 -0.27 -7.35
C VAL A 86 -10.00 -0.15 -6.30
N HIS A 87 -9.86 0.77 -5.33
CA HIS A 87 -10.95 1.04 -4.36
C HIS A 87 -12.25 1.44 -5.04
N LYS A 88 -12.17 2.25 -6.12
CA LYS A 88 -13.35 2.73 -6.83
C LYS A 88 -14.10 1.61 -7.53
N VAL A 89 -13.37 0.69 -8.17
CA VAL A 89 -13.95 -0.48 -8.84
C VAL A 89 -14.51 -1.46 -7.83
N ALA A 90 -13.73 -1.85 -6.81
CA ALA A 90 -14.20 -2.75 -5.75
C ALA A 90 -15.47 -2.20 -5.08
N GLY A 91 -15.45 -0.92 -4.72
CA GLY A 91 -16.59 -0.24 -4.13
C GLY A 91 -17.82 -0.20 -5.05
N TYR A 92 -17.66 -0.06 -6.38
CA TYR A 92 -18.79 -0.07 -7.31
C TYR A 92 -19.57 -1.40 -7.28
N PHE A 93 -18.87 -2.53 -7.22
CA PHE A 93 -19.48 -3.84 -7.17
C PHE A 93 -20.02 -4.17 -5.77
N ALA A 94 -19.29 -3.81 -4.72
CA ALA A 94 -19.75 -4.02 -3.34
C ALA A 94 -21.07 -3.26 -3.04
N GLU A 95 -21.17 -1.97 -3.43
CA GLU A 95 -22.38 -1.16 -3.23
C GLU A 95 -23.60 -1.68 -4.00
N ARG A 96 -23.39 -2.46 -5.07
CA ARG A 96 -24.47 -3.11 -5.83
C ARG A 96 -24.86 -4.48 -5.29
N GLY A 97 -24.30 -4.90 -4.16
CA GLY A 97 -24.62 -6.18 -3.53
C GLY A 97 -24.05 -7.40 -4.25
N PHE A 98 -23.01 -7.23 -5.08
CA PHE A 98 -22.31 -8.39 -5.65
C PHE A 98 -21.57 -9.17 -4.56
N ASN A 99 -21.45 -10.49 -4.74
CA ASN A 99 -20.74 -11.35 -3.79
C ASN A 99 -19.24 -11.06 -3.74
N LEU A 100 -18.60 -11.48 -2.64
CA LEU A 100 -17.17 -11.22 -2.37
C LEU A 100 -16.25 -11.69 -3.50
N ALA A 101 -16.52 -12.86 -4.10
CA ALA A 101 -15.74 -13.40 -5.21
C ALA A 101 -15.78 -12.48 -6.45
N THR A 102 -16.94 -11.90 -6.76
CA THR A 102 -17.09 -10.96 -7.86
C THR A 102 -16.36 -9.64 -7.56
N VAL A 103 -16.50 -9.13 -6.34
CA VAL A 103 -15.79 -7.92 -5.90
C VAL A 103 -14.27 -8.12 -6.00
N LEU A 104 -13.75 -9.26 -5.52
CA LEU A 104 -12.33 -9.61 -5.64
C LEU A 104 -11.89 -9.69 -7.11
N ARG A 105 -12.64 -10.39 -7.97
CA ARG A 105 -12.32 -10.56 -9.39
C ARG A 105 -12.21 -9.21 -10.10
N GLU A 106 -13.17 -8.33 -9.88
CA GLU A 106 -13.22 -7.01 -10.53
C GLU A 106 -12.16 -6.05 -9.97
N ALA A 107 -11.89 -6.11 -8.67
CA ALA A 107 -10.79 -5.37 -8.06
C ALA A 107 -9.43 -5.84 -8.59
N GLN A 108 -9.24 -7.16 -8.75
CA GLN A 108 -8.03 -7.75 -9.32
C GLN A 108 -7.86 -7.36 -10.80
N TYR A 109 -8.94 -7.34 -11.57
CA TYR A 109 -8.94 -6.85 -12.95
C TYR A 109 -8.54 -5.38 -13.04
N ALA A 110 -9.08 -4.52 -12.17
CA ALA A 110 -8.67 -3.13 -12.10
C ALA A 110 -7.18 -2.99 -11.73
N ALA A 111 -6.70 -3.77 -10.76
CA ALA A 111 -5.30 -3.75 -10.34
C ALA A 111 -4.34 -4.17 -11.46
N SER A 112 -4.69 -5.18 -12.27
CA SER A 112 -3.85 -5.62 -13.39
C SER A 112 -3.81 -4.66 -14.58
N HIS A 113 -4.75 -3.71 -14.64
CA HIS A 113 -4.82 -2.67 -15.68
C HIS A 113 -4.45 -1.27 -15.16
N THR A 114 -3.87 -1.20 -13.96
CA THR A 114 -3.44 0.07 -13.36
C THR A 114 -1.92 0.10 -13.27
N ALA A 115 -1.32 1.14 -13.84
CA ALA A 115 0.12 1.40 -13.76
C ALA A 115 0.35 2.86 -13.36
N SER A 116 1.34 3.09 -12.50
CA SER A 116 1.67 4.39 -11.95
C SER A 116 3.17 4.64 -11.94
N ILE A 117 3.58 5.88 -12.23
CA ILE A 117 4.95 6.34 -12.10
C ILE A 117 4.97 7.72 -11.44
N GLY A 118 5.85 7.89 -10.44
CA GLY A 118 5.96 9.13 -9.67
C GLY A 118 7.30 9.83 -9.83
N VAL A 119 7.28 11.16 -9.88
CA VAL A 119 8.47 12.04 -9.85
C VAL A 119 8.32 13.04 -8.71
N ALA A 120 9.42 13.43 -8.09
CA ALA A 120 9.40 14.43 -7.03
C ALA A 120 10.67 15.28 -7.04
N LEU A 121 10.51 16.57 -6.74
CA LEU A 121 11.59 17.54 -6.74
C LEU A 121 12.32 17.61 -5.39
N ALA A 122 11.66 17.17 -4.32
CA ALA A 122 12.19 17.09 -2.96
C ALA A 122 11.54 15.92 -2.20
N SER A 123 12.14 15.50 -1.08
CA SER A 123 11.49 14.59 -0.11
C SER A 123 10.43 15.33 0.71
N CYS A 124 9.58 14.58 1.40
CA CYS A 124 8.67 15.14 2.41
C CYS A 124 9.43 15.43 3.71
N HIS A 125 9.02 16.46 4.44
CA HIS A 125 9.52 16.77 5.79
C HIS A 125 8.71 16.00 6.84
N LEU A 126 9.38 15.28 7.74
CA LEU A 126 8.73 14.59 8.85
C LEU A 126 8.59 15.51 10.08
N PRO A 127 7.50 15.44 10.84
CA PRO A 127 7.32 16.25 12.06
C PRO A 127 8.41 16.05 13.14
N GLN A 128 9.12 14.92 13.08
CA GLN A 128 10.20 14.57 14.01
C GLN A 128 11.60 14.87 13.45
N GLU A 129 11.70 15.27 12.18
CA GLU A 129 12.95 15.79 11.61
C GLU A 129 13.07 17.25 12.04
N ALA A 130 13.90 17.53 13.05
CA ALA A 130 14.37 18.89 13.28
C ALA A 130 15.03 19.40 11.99
N ASP A 131 14.72 20.63 11.56
CA ASP A 131 15.21 21.29 10.34
C ASP A 131 16.69 20.98 10.08
N SER A 132 16.97 19.92 9.33
CA SER A 132 18.32 19.49 9.01
C SER A 132 18.61 19.85 7.56
N ALA A 133 19.13 21.07 7.45
CA ALA A 133 20.02 21.57 6.40
C ALA A 133 19.46 21.76 4.98
N ALA A 134 19.62 22.99 4.50
CA ALA A 134 19.49 23.40 3.12
C ALA A 134 20.17 22.41 2.15
N ALA A 135 19.48 22.09 1.05
CA ALA A 135 20.03 21.29 -0.03
C ALA A 135 21.32 21.94 -0.58
N PRO A 136 22.42 21.20 -0.77
CA PRO A 136 23.58 21.74 -1.46
C PRO A 136 23.22 22.04 -2.92
N SER A 137 23.66 23.19 -3.41
CA SER A 137 23.47 23.65 -4.78
C SER A 137 24.17 22.71 -5.77
N GLY A 138 23.45 21.69 -6.24
CA GLY A 138 23.90 20.78 -7.29
C GLY A 138 22.72 20.05 -7.89
N ARG A 139 22.42 20.31 -9.17
CA ARG A 139 21.31 19.69 -9.91
C ARG A 139 21.48 18.16 -9.95
N SER A 140 20.79 17.45 -9.05
CA SER A 140 20.45 16.03 -9.21
C SER A 140 18.93 15.89 -9.12
N ARG A 141 18.30 15.51 -10.24
CA ARG A 141 16.86 15.27 -10.32
C ARG A 141 16.57 13.85 -9.84
N ARG A 142 15.88 13.70 -8.70
CA ARG A 142 15.30 12.42 -8.27
C ARG A 142 14.08 12.10 -9.15
N ALA A 143 14.09 10.99 -9.88
CA ALA A 143 12.85 10.37 -10.37
C ALA A 143 12.65 9.02 -9.65
N GLY A 144 11.39 8.74 -9.28
CA GLY A 144 11.00 7.59 -8.47
C GLY A 144 10.93 7.88 -6.97
N ASN A 145 10.09 8.83 -6.54
CA ASN A 145 9.68 8.91 -5.14
C ASN A 145 8.43 8.05 -4.92
N GLY A 146 8.63 6.77 -4.60
CA GLY A 146 7.66 6.07 -3.78
C GLY A 146 7.73 6.56 -2.34
N HIS A 147 6.73 6.19 -1.54
CA HIS A 147 6.62 6.49 -0.11
C HIS A 147 7.95 6.25 0.64
N PRO A 148 8.27 7.07 1.65
CA PRO A 148 9.64 7.55 1.85
C PRO A 148 10.48 6.57 2.66
N ARG A 149 10.93 5.47 2.05
CA ARG A 149 12.13 4.73 2.45
C ARG A 149 12.84 3.99 1.30
N ARG A 150 12.38 4.09 0.04
CA ARG A 150 13.07 3.44 -1.10
C ARG A 150 13.35 4.43 -2.23
N ALA A 151 14.63 4.76 -2.37
CA ALA A 151 15.17 5.54 -3.48
C ALA A 151 14.84 4.85 -4.82
N GLY A 152 14.31 5.62 -5.77
CA GLY A 152 14.24 5.25 -7.18
C GLY A 152 15.62 5.32 -7.85
N ARG A 153 15.76 4.61 -8.97
CA ARG A 153 16.99 4.20 -9.67
C ARG A 153 17.90 5.32 -10.21
N LEU A 154 17.64 6.60 -9.94
CA LEU A 154 18.47 7.69 -10.48
C LEU A 154 19.70 8.07 -9.64
N ASP A 155 19.99 7.36 -8.54
CA ASP A 155 21.19 7.66 -7.75
C ASP A 155 21.83 6.44 -7.04
N ASP A 156 22.00 5.32 -7.77
CA ASP A 156 22.63 4.09 -7.25
C ASP A 156 24.17 4.21 -7.01
N ARG A 157 24.71 5.43 -6.89
CA ARG A 157 26.12 5.63 -6.53
C ARG A 157 26.41 5.85 -5.04
N HIS A 158 25.40 6.03 -4.19
CA HIS A 158 25.63 6.31 -2.75
C HIS A 158 24.99 5.31 -1.76
N ALA A 159 24.21 4.33 -2.21
CA ALA A 159 23.52 3.39 -1.31
C ALA A 159 24.42 2.29 -0.67
N LYS A 160 25.73 2.25 -1.00
CA LYS A 160 26.65 1.21 -0.50
C LYS A 160 27.27 1.48 0.88
N GLN A 161 26.98 2.60 1.55
CA GLN A 161 27.78 3.02 2.72
C GLN A 161 27.06 3.05 4.08
N CYS A 162 25.79 2.68 4.18
CA CYS A 162 25.03 2.75 5.45
C CYS A 162 24.53 1.40 5.96
N GLY A 163 25.22 0.31 5.63
CA GLY A 163 24.90 -1.05 6.09
C GLY A 163 25.99 -1.66 6.96
N ASN A 164 26.47 -0.92 7.97
CA ASN A 164 27.23 -1.48 9.09
C ASN A 164 27.21 -0.50 10.26
N ARG A 165 26.17 -0.62 11.09
CA ARG A 165 26.16 -0.40 12.54
C ARG A 165 24.80 -0.81 13.08
#